data_AF-A0A4Q7IHK4-F1
#
_entry.id   AF-A0A4Q7IHK4-F1
#
_cell.length_a   1.000
_cell.length_b   1.000
_cell.length_c   1.000
_cell.angle_alpha   90.00
_cell.angle_beta   90.00
_cell.angle_gamma   90.00
#
_symmetry.space_group_name_H-M   'P 1'
#
loop_
_entity.id
_entity.type
_entity.pdbx_description
1 polymer ?
#
loop_
_entity_poly.entity_id
_entity_poly.type
_entity_poly.pdbx_seq_one_letter_code
_entity_poly.pdbx_strand_id
1 'polypeptide(L)'
;MTHILKLVEYKKISSGNVFNFSTFFLYVLIWRSFEHCFAKGNQVKFKTVKKLSSVFPVSKLCKVMNVSRSAYYAWLKRPAKIITAEHLHMYRRAKVIFEQSRNSLGYRELKKRLCKEGFKVSEYGVKKLMAKLGLVVTQRVAYKVTTKRKHSDAVADNLLNQNFNPVDANQVWAGDVTYLRTGEGWMYLAIVMDLYSRRIVGWHIDKRMTTGSVSKAMM
;
A
#
# COMPACT_ATOMS: atom_id res chain seq x y z
N MET A 1 -11.87 21.69 -20.37
CA MET A 1 -10.99 22.45 -21.28
C MET A 1 -11.07 23.92 -20.89
N THR A 2 -10.22 24.35 -19.95
CA THR A 2 -9.71 25.72 -19.68
C THR A 2 -9.28 25.79 -18.22
N HIS A 3 -8.25 26.60 -17.96
CA HIS A 3 -7.65 26.91 -16.66
C HIS A 3 -6.64 25.89 -16.11
N ILE A 4 -5.35 26.13 -16.41
CA ILE A 4 -4.28 26.39 -15.43
C ILE A 4 -3.06 26.87 -16.24
N LEU A 5 -3.03 28.17 -16.51
CA LEU A 5 -1.82 28.91 -16.88
C LEU A 5 -1.59 29.94 -15.78
N LYS A 6 -0.91 29.53 -14.70
CA LYS A 6 -0.21 30.48 -13.84
C LYS A 6 1.08 30.84 -14.58
N LEU A 7 1.14 32.06 -15.10
CA LEU A 7 2.35 32.71 -15.56
C LEU A 7 3.30 32.86 -14.36
N VAL A 8 4.47 32.24 -14.45
CA VAL A 8 5.60 32.54 -13.57
C VAL A 8 6.32 33.72 -14.23
N GLU A 9 6.23 34.90 -13.61
CA GLU A 9 7.07 36.05 -13.93
C GLU A 9 8.54 35.68 -13.71
N TYR A 10 9.35 35.75 -14.77
CA TYR A 10 10.81 35.66 -14.64
C TYR A 10 11.43 37.04 -14.75
N LYS A 11 12.08 37.42 -13.65
CA LYS A 11 12.94 38.59 -13.49
C LYS A 11 13.98 38.64 -14.61
N LYS A 12 14.00 39.75 -15.34
CA LYS A 12 14.91 40.07 -16.45
C LYS A 12 16.36 40.02 -15.96
N ILE A 13 17.11 38.98 -16.31
CA ILE A 13 18.58 38.99 -16.18
C ILE A 13 19.13 39.51 -17.51
N SER A 14 19.66 40.72 -17.44
CA SER A 14 20.34 41.43 -18.53
C SER A 14 21.69 40.81 -18.83
N SER A 15 21.80 40.02 -19.90
CA SER A 15 23.07 39.83 -20.63
C SER A 15 22.85 39.12 -21.98
N GLY A 16 22.75 39.91 -23.05
CA GLY A 16 23.49 39.71 -24.30
C GLY A 16 23.49 38.36 -25.03
N ASN A 17 22.42 37.57 -25.03
CA ASN A 17 22.29 36.45 -25.97
C ASN A 17 20.92 36.47 -26.65
N VAL A 18 20.92 36.45 -27.98
CA VAL A 18 19.72 36.44 -28.82
C VAL A 18 18.92 35.16 -28.51
N PHE A 19 17.90 35.29 -27.66
CA PHE A 19 17.00 34.20 -27.32
C PHE A 19 16.11 33.89 -28.53
N ASN A 20 16.46 32.83 -29.25
CA ASN A 20 15.65 32.33 -30.36
C ASN A 20 14.32 31.77 -29.78
N PHE A 21 13.21 32.46 -30.04
CA PHE A 21 11.88 32.19 -29.47
C PHE A 21 11.39 30.75 -29.70
N SER A 22 11.82 30.12 -30.81
CA SER A 22 11.51 28.71 -31.13
C SER A 22 12.10 27.72 -30.11
N THR A 23 13.31 27.99 -29.61
CA THR A 23 13.98 27.17 -28.59
C THR A 23 13.36 27.35 -27.22
N PHE A 24 12.85 28.54 -26.89
CA PHE A 24 12.26 28.81 -25.58
C PHE A 24 10.93 28.09 -25.38
N PHE A 25 10.05 28.10 -26.40
CA PHE A 25 8.78 27.37 -26.37
C PHE A 25 8.98 25.85 -26.26
N LEU A 26 9.99 25.32 -26.97
CA LEU A 26 10.36 23.92 -26.90
C LEU A 26 10.86 23.54 -25.48
N TYR A 27 11.64 24.41 -24.84
CA TYR A 27 12.10 24.21 -23.46
C TYR A 27 10.93 24.18 -22.48
N VAL A 28 9.98 25.12 -22.57
CA VAL A 28 8.84 25.21 -21.65
C VAL A 28 7.88 24.03 -21.82
N LEU A 29 7.57 23.61 -23.06
CA LEU A 29 6.71 22.46 -23.33
C LEU A 29 7.33 21.14 -22.86
N ILE A 30 8.62 20.91 -23.13
CA ILE A 30 9.32 19.71 -22.65
C ILE A 30 9.43 19.74 -21.12
N TRP A 31 9.70 20.89 -20.52
CA TRP A 31 9.82 21.02 -19.07
C TRP A 31 8.51 20.68 -18.34
N ARG A 32 7.38 21.20 -18.83
CA ARG A 32 6.06 20.91 -18.26
C ARG A 32 5.60 19.45 -18.41
N SER A 33 5.97 18.78 -19.50
CA SER A 33 5.65 17.35 -19.68
C SER A 33 6.60 16.39 -18.97
N PHE A 34 7.81 16.82 -18.60
CA PHE A 34 8.86 15.92 -18.09
C PHE A 34 9.41 16.28 -16.70
N GLU A 35 8.74 17.17 -15.95
CA GLU A 35 9.11 17.56 -14.57
C GLU A 35 9.41 16.35 -13.67
N HIS A 36 8.56 15.31 -13.75
CA HIS A 36 8.73 14.04 -13.05
C HIS A 36 10.00 13.23 -13.40
N CYS A 37 10.65 13.48 -14.54
CA CYS A 37 11.90 12.82 -14.96
C CYS A 37 13.14 13.54 -14.44
N PHE A 38 13.05 14.83 -14.11
CA PHE A 38 14.19 15.62 -13.63
C PHE A 38 14.64 15.22 -12.22
N ALA A 39 13.68 14.83 -11.37
CA ALA A 39 13.91 14.32 -10.01
C ALA A 39 14.36 12.85 -9.96
N LYS A 40 14.39 12.15 -11.10
CA LYS A 40 14.77 10.72 -11.16
C LYS A 40 16.23 10.55 -11.58
N GLY A 41 16.80 9.39 -11.25
CA GLY A 41 18.19 9.06 -11.58
C GLY A 41 18.49 9.09 -13.09
N ASN A 42 19.76 9.25 -13.44
CA ASN A 42 20.23 9.48 -14.82
C ASN A 42 19.74 8.44 -15.85
N GLN A 43 19.45 7.20 -15.45
CA GLN A 43 18.87 6.20 -16.35
C GLN A 43 17.51 6.60 -16.93
N VAL A 44 16.66 7.26 -16.15
CA VAL A 44 15.33 7.72 -16.61
C VAL A 44 15.49 8.87 -17.61
N LYS A 45 16.44 9.78 -17.32
CA LYS A 45 16.81 10.87 -18.22
C LYS A 45 17.32 10.34 -19.56
N PHE A 46 18.23 9.37 -19.56
CA PHE A 46 18.74 8.75 -20.79
C PHE A 46 17.66 8.01 -21.60
N LYS A 47 16.73 7.31 -20.95
CA LYS A 47 15.58 6.69 -21.65
C LYS A 47 14.70 7.73 -22.34
N THR A 48 14.48 8.88 -21.70
CA THR A 48 13.70 9.99 -22.26
C THR A 48 14.42 10.59 -23.48
N VAL A 49 15.74 10.83 -23.38
CA VAL A 49 16.56 11.29 -24.50
C VAL A 49 16.50 10.31 -25.67
N LYS A 50 16.59 9.00 -25.42
CA LYS A 50 16.48 7.97 -26.47
C LYS A 50 15.10 7.95 -27.14
N LYS A 51 14.02 8.20 -26.39
CA LYS A 51 12.65 8.24 -26.95
C LYS A 51 12.45 9.46 -27.86
N LEU A 52 13.06 10.59 -27.52
CA LEU A 52 12.91 11.86 -28.24
C LEU A 52 14.00 12.08 -29.31
N SER A 53 15.03 11.24 -29.37
CA SER A 53 16.15 11.42 -30.30
C SER A 53 15.77 11.26 -31.78
N SER A 54 14.61 10.68 -32.08
CA SER A 54 14.06 10.61 -33.44
C SER A 54 13.50 11.96 -33.92
N VAL A 55 13.09 12.83 -32.99
CA VAL A 55 12.42 14.11 -33.30
C VAL A 55 13.36 15.29 -33.06
N PHE A 56 14.25 15.21 -32.06
CA PHE A 56 15.12 16.31 -31.66
C PHE A 56 16.60 15.91 -31.59
N PRO A 57 17.53 16.84 -31.85
CA PRO A 57 18.94 16.60 -31.69
C PRO A 57 19.30 16.20 -30.25
N VAL A 58 20.06 15.12 -30.10
CA VAL A 58 20.53 14.60 -28.80
C VAL A 58 21.26 15.67 -28.00
N SER A 59 22.00 16.57 -28.67
CA SER A 59 22.71 17.68 -28.01
C SER A 59 21.77 18.62 -27.26
N LYS A 60 20.63 18.98 -27.85
CA LYS A 60 19.61 19.83 -27.23
C LYS A 60 18.91 19.08 -26.10
N LEU A 61 18.53 17.82 -26.32
CA LEU A 61 17.89 16.99 -25.30
C LEU A 61 18.78 16.77 -24.07
N CYS A 62 20.07 16.50 -24.25
CA CYS A 62 21.01 16.36 -23.14
C CYS A 62 21.18 17.67 -22.34
N LYS A 63 21.20 18.83 -23.01
CA LYS A 63 21.21 20.14 -22.35
C LYS A 63 19.92 20.38 -21.55
N VAL A 64 18.76 20.13 -22.15
CA VAL A 64 17.46 20.26 -21.48
C VAL A 64 17.40 19.36 -20.25
N MET A 65 17.83 18.11 -20.36
CA MET A 65 17.78 17.12 -19.27
C MET A 65 18.91 17.25 -18.24
N ASN A 66 19.82 18.21 -18.40
CA ASN A 66 21.03 18.41 -17.60
C ASN A 66 21.88 17.13 -17.45
N VAL A 67 22.21 16.48 -18.56
CA VAL A 67 23.05 15.27 -18.60
C VAL A 67 24.17 15.39 -19.63
N SER A 68 25.32 14.77 -19.36
CA SER A 68 26.42 14.74 -20.33
C SER A 68 26.09 13.89 -21.56
N ARG A 69 26.47 14.39 -22.74
CA ARG A 69 26.39 13.66 -24.01
C ARG A 69 27.23 12.38 -23.99
N SER A 70 28.44 12.44 -23.45
CA SER A 70 29.33 11.27 -23.36
C SER A 70 28.71 10.19 -22.46
N ALA A 71 28.07 10.59 -21.36
CA ALA A 71 27.36 9.67 -20.47
C ALA A 71 26.14 9.02 -21.14
N TYR A 72 25.41 9.76 -21.98
CA TYR A 72 24.31 9.22 -22.78
C TYR A 72 24.78 8.15 -23.78
N TYR A 73 25.80 8.45 -24.57
CA TYR A 73 26.33 7.48 -25.54
C TYR A 73 27.02 6.29 -24.87
N ALA A 74 27.70 6.51 -23.73
CA ALA A 74 28.22 5.42 -22.91
C ALA A 74 27.08 4.54 -22.40
N TRP A 75 25.97 5.12 -21.94
CA TRP A 75 24.77 4.38 -21.54
C TRP A 75 24.12 3.63 -22.72
N LEU A 76 24.10 4.22 -23.91
CA LEU A 76 23.54 3.59 -25.11
C LEU A 76 24.36 2.36 -25.56
N LYS A 77 25.69 2.44 -25.42
CA LYS A 77 26.63 1.35 -25.71
C LYS A 77 26.68 0.28 -24.62
N ARG A 78 26.07 0.50 -23.44
CA ARG A 78 26.06 -0.53 -22.40
C ARG A 78 25.30 -1.76 -22.90
N PRO A 79 25.90 -2.95 -22.80
CA PRO A 79 25.19 -4.17 -23.16
C PRO A 79 23.94 -4.28 -22.27
N ALA A 80 22.84 -4.72 -22.88
CA ALA A 80 21.65 -5.08 -22.11
C ALA A 80 22.05 -6.12 -21.06
N LYS A 81 21.53 -6.02 -19.84
CA LYS A 81 21.73 -7.08 -18.84
C LYS A 81 21.03 -8.33 -19.35
N ILE A 82 21.80 -9.24 -19.94
CA ILE A 82 21.31 -10.57 -20.31
C ILE A 82 21.02 -11.30 -19.01
N ILE A 83 19.79 -11.79 -18.86
CA ILE A 83 19.43 -12.66 -17.74
C ILE A 83 19.81 -14.07 -18.17
N THR A 84 20.79 -14.67 -17.49
CA THR A 84 21.20 -16.06 -17.71
C THR A 84 20.01 -17.02 -17.58
N ALA A 85 20.02 -18.12 -18.33
CA ALA A 85 18.99 -19.15 -18.26
C ALA A 85 18.77 -19.67 -16.82
N GLU A 86 19.85 -19.82 -16.05
CA GLU A 86 19.79 -20.20 -14.63
C GLU A 86 19.00 -19.21 -13.76
N HIS A 87 19.20 -17.90 -13.97
CA HIS A 87 18.45 -16.88 -13.26
C HIS A 87 16.97 -16.90 -13.63
N LEU A 88 16.65 -17.12 -14.91
CA LEU A 88 15.26 -17.29 -15.35
C LEU A 88 14.63 -18.54 -14.73
N HIS A 89 15.38 -19.65 -14.66
CA HIS A 89 14.94 -20.87 -14.02
C HIS A 89 14.63 -20.63 -12.53
N MET A 90 15.54 -19.99 -11.80
CA MET A 90 15.35 -19.60 -10.41
C MET A 90 14.11 -18.71 -10.23
N TYR A 91 13.86 -17.75 -11.13
CA TYR A 91 12.69 -16.87 -11.05
C TYR A 91 11.38 -17.64 -11.21
N ARG A 92 11.34 -18.60 -12.15
CA ARG A 92 10.19 -19.48 -12.34
C ARG A 92 9.95 -20.35 -11.11
N ARG A 93 11.00 -20.98 -10.57
CA ARG A 93 10.89 -21.80 -9.35
C ARG A 93 10.40 -20.97 -8.16
N ALA A 94 10.93 -19.76 -7.96
CA ALA A 94 10.50 -18.88 -6.89
C ALA A 94 8.99 -18.55 -6.97
N LYS A 95 8.44 -18.30 -8.17
CA LYS A 95 7.01 -18.09 -8.36
C LYS A 95 6.18 -19.31 -8.00
N VAL A 96 6.56 -20.48 -8.51
CA VAL A 96 5.86 -21.74 -8.25
C VAL A 96 5.81 -22.04 -6.75
N ILE A 97 6.95 -21.94 -6.06
CA ILE A 97 7.05 -22.18 -4.61
C ILE A 97 6.16 -21.20 -3.83
N PHE A 98 6.16 -19.93 -4.23
CA PHE A 98 5.38 -18.88 -3.59
C PHE A 98 3.87 -19.12 -3.75
N GLU A 99 3.43 -19.46 -4.95
CA GLU A 99 2.04 -19.78 -5.26
C GLU A 99 1.55 -21.05 -4.54
N GLN A 100 2.37 -22.11 -4.50
CA GLN A 100 2.08 -23.33 -3.74
C GLN A 100 1.88 -23.06 -2.24
N SER A 101 2.51 -22.01 -1.72
CA SER A 101 2.32 -21.58 -0.33
C SER A 101 1.10 -20.69 -0.09
N ARG A 102 0.28 -20.44 -1.12
CA ARG A 102 -0.83 -19.48 -1.10
C ARG A 102 -0.37 -18.09 -0.66
N ASN A 103 0.75 -17.64 -1.22
CA ASN A 103 1.35 -16.32 -0.97
C ASN A 103 1.74 -16.05 0.49
N SER A 104 1.98 -17.09 1.30
CA SER A 104 2.32 -16.94 2.73
C SER A 104 3.82 -16.86 3.01
N LEU A 105 4.68 -17.25 2.06
CA LEU A 105 6.13 -17.34 2.28
C LEU A 105 6.85 -15.99 2.21
N GLY A 106 7.44 -15.59 3.34
CA GLY A 106 8.44 -14.52 3.36
C GLY A 106 9.78 -14.93 2.72
N TYR A 107 10.64 -13.93 2.50
CA TYR A 107 11.94 -14.10 1.84
C TYR A 107 12.87 -15.12 2.52
N ARG A 108 12.81 -15.25 3.85
CA ARG A 108 13.61 -16.21 4.61
C ARG A 108 13.24 -17.65 4.28
N GLU A 109 11.94 -17.94 4.24
CA GLU A 109 11.43 -19.28 3.99
C GLU A 109 11.50 -19.63 2.50
N LEU A 110 11.27 -18.65 1.63
CA LEU A 110 11.50 -18.79 0.20
C LEU A 110 12.97 -19.11 -0.12
N LYS A 111 13.93 -18.46 0.55
CA LYS A 111 15.36 -18.80 0.44
C LYS A 111 15.59 -20.26 0.80
N LYS A 112 15.11 -20.72 1.96
CA LYS A 112 15.32 -22.11 2.39
C LYS A 112 14.81 -23.12 1.35
N ARG A 113 13.62 -22.88 0.78
CA ARG A 113 13.06 -23.74 -0.26
C ARG A 113 13.87 -23.70 -1.56
N LEU A 114 14.31 -22.52 -2.00
CA LEU A 114 15.20 -22.39 -3.16
C LEU A 114 16.55 -23.09 -2.93
N CYS A 115 17.14 -22.97 -1.74
CA CYS A 115 18.38 -23.68 -1.41
C CYS A 115 18.19 -25.20 -1.36
N LYS A 116 17.04 -25.71 -0.91
CA LYS A 116 16.70 -27.13 -0.97
C LYS A 116 16.58 -27.65 -2.41
N GLU A 117 16.18 -26.80 -3.35
CA GLU A 117 16.16 -27.12 -4.79
C GLU A 117 17.53 -26.95 -5.48
N GLY A 118 18.60 -26.61 -4.73
CA GLY A 118 19.97 -26.50 -5.25
C GLY A 118 20.41 -25.08 -5.64
N PHE A 119 19.57 -24.05 -5.48
CA PHE A 119 19.95 -22.68 -5.79
C PHE A 119 20.80 -22.04 -4.68
N LYS A 120 21.97 -21.50 -5.04
CA LYS A 120 22.81 -20.71 -4.13
C LYS A 120 22.39 -19.24 -4.16
N VAL A 121 21.61 -18.79 -3.17
CA VAL A 121 21.08 -17.41 -3.10
C VAL A 121 21.21 -16.83 -1.70
N SER A 122 21.61 -15.55 -1.62
CA SER A 122 21.63 -14.79 -0.36
C SER A 122 20.23 -14.29 0.01
N GLU A 123 20.01 -13.98 1.29
CA GLU A 123 18.73 -13.41 1.75
C GLU A 123 18.40 -12.09 1.06
N TYR A 124 19.39 -11.22 0.90
CA TYR A 124 19.25 -9.98 0.17
C TYR A 124 18.89 -10.21 -1.31
N GLY A 125 19.48 -11.24 -1.93
CA GLY A 125 19.15 -11.67 -3.29
C GLY A 125 17.69 -12.08 -3.41
N VAL A 126 17.18 -12.89 -2.49
CA VAL A 126 15.76 -13.30 -2.46
C VAL A 126 14.83 -12.11 -2.19
N LYS A 127 15.21 -11.17 -1.32
CA LYS A 127 14.43 -9.95 -1.09
C LYS A 127 14.31 -9.09 -2.36
N LYS A 128 15.42 -8.89 -3.08
CA LYS A 128 15.42 -8.21 -4.39
C LYS A 128 14.63 -8.98 -5.45
N LEU A 129 14.73 -10.31 -5.43
CA LEU A 129 13.97 -11.19 -6.32
C LEU A 129 12.46 -11.02 -6.11
N MET A 130 11.99 -11.09 -4.86
CA MET A 130 10.59 -10.89 -4.51
C MET A 130 10.10 -9.51 -4.95
N ALA A 131 10.87 -8.45 -4.67
CA ALA A 131 10.52 -7.09 -5.11
C ALA A 131 10.46 -6.96 -6.63
N LYS A 132 11.40 -7.58 -7.36
CA LYS A 132 11.42 -7.58 -8.83
C LYS A 132 10.26 -8.36 -9.44
N LEU A 133 9.83 -9.43 -8.80
CA LEU A 133 8.74 -10.30 -9.25
C LEU A 133 7.36 -9.87 -8.72
N GLY A 134 7.28 -8.87 -7.84
CA GLY A 134 6.03 -8.43 -7.22
C GLY A 134 5.43 -9.44 -6.23
N LEU A 135 6.27 -10.29 -5.62
CA LEU A 135 5.80 -11.31 -4.66
C LEU A 135 5.56 -10.65 -3.29
N VAL A 136 4.29 -10.41 -2.96
CA VAL A 136 3.87 -9.78 -1.70
C VAL A 136 3.23 -10.82 -0.80
N VAL A 137 3.77 -10.98 0.40
CA VAL A 137 3.26 -11.92 1.39
C VAL A 137 1.89 -11.46 1.87
N THR A 138 0.91 -12.35 1.79
CA THR A 138 -0.42 -12.14 2.37
C THR A 138 -0.57 -12.99 3.62
N GLN A 139 -0.81 -12.34 4.76
CA GLN A 139 -1.18 -13.06 5.97
C GLN A 139 -2.61 -13.57 5.84
N ARG A 140 -2.83 -14.82 6.23
CA ARG A 140 -4.18 -15.36 6.34
C ARG A 140 -4.86 -14.72 7.55
N VAL A 141 -5.87 -13.91 7.29
CA VAL A 141 -6.81 -13.48 8.35
C VAL A 141 -7.77 -14.64 8.57
N ALA A 142 -7.68 -15.31 9.71
CA ALA A 142 -8.66 -16.32 10.08
C ALA A 142 -9.96 -15.62 10.50
N TYR A 143 -10.92 -15.52 9.59
CA TYR A 143 -12.27 -15.07 9.94
C TYR A 143 -13.02 -16.23 10.60
N LYS A 144 -13.31 -16.11 11.91
CA LYS A 144 -14.15 -17.05 12.63
C LYS A 144 -15.57 -16.48 12.65
N VAL A 145 -16.49 -17.10 11.91
CA VAL A 145 -17.91 -16.80 12.02
C VAL A 145 -18.37 -17.27 13.40
N THR A 146 -18.52 -16.35 14.35
CA THR A 146 -18.99 -16.64 15.70
C THR A 146 -20.49 -16.91 15.75
N THR A 147 -21.26 -16.31 14.83
CA THR A 147 -22.73 -16.37 14.86
C THR A 147 -23.27 -16.86 13.53
N LYS A 148 -23.85 -18.06 13.51
CA LYS A 148 -24.73 -18.53 12.43
C LYS A 148 -26.17 -18.29 12.85
N ARG A 149 -26.75 -17.18 12.38
CA ARG A 149 -28.16 -16.85 12.60
C ARG A 149 -29.06 -17.88 11.88
N LYS A 150 -30.18 -18.28 12.48
CA LYS A 150 -31.21 -19.04 11.76
C LYS A 150 -32.06 -18.04 10.97
N HIS A 151 -32.36 -18.33 9.72
CA HIS A 151 -33.16 -17.43 8.87
C HIS A 151 -34.57 -17.14 9.43
N SER A 152 -35.04 -17.96 10.38
CA SER A 152 -36.30 -17.80 11.11
C SER A 152 -36.26 -16.74 12.23
N ASP A 153 -35.09 -16.28 12.65
CA ASP A 153 -34.97 -15.33 13.75
C ASP A 153 -35.47 -13.95 13.26
N ALA A 154 -36.28 -13.24 14.03
CA ALA A 154 -36.75 -11.89 13.66
C ALA A 154 -35.55 -10.93 13.49
N VAL A 155 -35.55 -10.11 12.43
CA VAL A 155 -34.58 -9.02 12.29
C VAL A 155 -35.12 -7.87 13.14
N ALA A 156 -34.39 -7.45 14.17
CA ALA A 156 -34.69 -6.16 14.79
C ALA A 156 -34.23 -5.04 13.85
N ASP A 157 -35.04 -3.99 13.69
CA ASP A 157 -34.67 -2.84 12.88
C ASP A 157 -33.41 -2.18 13.46
N ASN A 158 -32.44 -1.87 12.59
CA ASN A 158 -31.22 -1.16 12.99
C ASN A 158 -31.52 0.34 13.18
N LEU A 159 -32.22 0.69 14.26
CA LEU A 159 -32.57 2.07 14.59
C LEU A 159 -31.34 2.92 14.91
N LEU A 160 -30.25 2.30 15.39
CA LEU A 160 -29.03 2.99 15.79
C LEU A 160 -28.20 3.47 14.59
N ASN A 161 -28.20 2.72 13.47
CA ASN A 161 -27.42 3.04 12.26
C ASN A 161 -25.96 3.45 12.53
N GLN A 162 -25.32 2.80 13.51
CA GLN A 162 -23.94 3.10 13.96
C GLN A 162 -23.72 4.53 14.50
N ASN A 163 -24.79 5.22 14.92
CA ASN A 163 -24.69 6.50 15.62
C ASN A 163 -24.46 6.29 17.12
N PHE A 164 -23.19 6.27 17.55
CA PHE A 164 -22.79 5.99 18.94
C PHE A 164 -22.71 7.24 19.84
N ASN A 165 -23.26 8.37 19.40
CA ASN A 165 -23.19 9.63 20.14
C ASN A 165 -24.59 10.29 20.26
N PRO A 166 -25.47 9.75 21.12
CA PRO A 166 -26.79 10.35 21.38
C PRO A 166 -26.68 11.75 22.00
N VAL A 167 -27.77 12.51 21.96
CA VAL A 167 -27.79 13.92 22.39
C VAL A 167 -28.04 14.06 23.90
N ASP A 168 -28.71 13.07 24.51
CA ASP A 168 -29.06 13.07 25.92
C ASP A 168 -28.86 11.69 26.57
N ALA A 169 -28.79 11.67 27.91
CA ALA A 169 -28.66 10.45 28.71
C ALA A 169 -29.88 9.53 28.57
N ASN A 170 -29.68 8.22 28.73
CA ASN A 170 -30.74 7.20 28.71
C ASN A 170 -31.53 7.06 27.40
N GLN A 171 -31.00 7.58 26.29
CA GLN A 171 -31.60 7.40 24.96
C GLN A 171 -31.12 6.12 24.28
N VAL A 172 -29.83 5.79 24.45
CA VAL A 172 -29.23 4.61 23.83
C VAL A 172 -28.29 3.93 24.82
N TRP A 173 -28.54 2.66 25.07
CA TRP A 173 -27.69 1.81 25.88
C TRP A 173 -26.96 0.78 25.01
N ALA A 174 -25.68 0.57 25.30
CA ALA A 174 -24.89 -0.50 24.73
C ALA A 174 -24.67 -1.59 25.77
N GLY A 175 -25.07 -2.82 25.42
CA GLY A 175 -24.83 -4.00 26.23
C GLY A 175 -23.71 -4.86 25.65
N ASP A 176 -22.85 -5.40 26.50
CA ASP A 176 -21.89 -6.43 26.12
C ASP A 176 -21.83 -7.56 27.16
N VAL A 177 -21.51 -8.77 26.70
CA VAL A 177 -21.26 -9.92 27.58
C VAL A 177 -19.84 -10.40 27.36
N THR A 178 -19.00 -10.18 28.37
CA THR A 178 -17.58 -10.56 28.35
C THR A 178 -17.32 -11.69 29.35
N TYR A 179 -16.37 -12.57 29.03
CA TYR A 179 -15.94 -13.63 29.92
C TYR A 179 -14.70 -13.22 30.74
N LEU A 180 -14.74 -13.46 32.04
CA LEU A 180 -13.66 -13.18 32.99
C LEU A 180 -13.04 -14.48 33.50
N ARG A 181 -11.71 -14.55 33.51
CA ARG A 181 -10.99 -15.70 34.10
C ARG A 181 -10.72 -15.41 35.58
N THR A 182 -11.26 -16.26 36.45
CA THR A 182 -11.02 -16.22 37.90
C THR A 182 -10.23 -17.44 38.36
N GLY A 183 -9.76 -17.45 39.61
CA GLY A 183 -9.09 -18.61 40.21
C GLY A 183 -9.98 -19.85 40.32
N GLU A 184 -11.30 -19.66 40.37
CA GLU A 184 -12.31 -20.73 40.48
C GLU A 184 -12.91 -21.14 39.12
N GLY A 185 -12.48 -20.51 38.02
CA GLY A 185 -12.94 -20.80 36.66
C GLY A 185 -13.42 -19.57 35.89
N TRP A 186 -14.16 -19.81 34.80
CA TRP A 186 -14.71 -18.76 33.96
C TRP A 186 -16.01 -18.20 34.52
N MET A 187 -16.14 -16.88 34.52
CA MET A 187 -17.39 -16.17 34.81
C MET A 187 -17.80 -15.33 33.61
N TYR A 188 -19.09 -15.06 33.47
CA TYR A 188 -19.68 -14.23 32.42
C TYR A 188 -20.21 -12.95 33.05
N LEU A 189 -19.70 -11.81 32.59
CA LEU A 189 -20.08 -10.48 33.02
C LEU A 189 -20.92 -9.83 31.93
N ALA A 190 -22.19 -9.55 32.24
CA ALA A 190 -23.07 -8.73 31.44
C ALA A 190 -22.97 -7.28 31.93
N ILE A 191 -22.78 -6.34 31.01
CA ILE A 191 -22.60 -4.91 31.30
C ILE A 191 -23.56 -4.12 30.42
N VAL A 192 -24.21 -3.11 31.00
CA VAL A 192 -25.02 -2.12 30.27
C VAL A 192 -24.41 -0.74 30.49
N MET A 193 -24.08 -0.06 29.39
CA MET A 193 -23.47 1.26 29.37
C MET A 193 -24.41 2.26 28.70
N ASP A 194 -24.54 3.45 29.27
CA ASP A 194 -25.16 4.59 28.59
C ASP A 194 -24.19 5.22 27.60
N LEU A 195 -24.58 5.33 26.32
CA LEU A 195 -23.69 5.82 25.26
C LEU A 195 -23.44 7.33 25.34
N TYR A 196 -24.35 8.10 25.94
CA TYR A 196 -24.15 9.54 26.16
C TYR A 196 -23.07 9.77 27.22
N SER A 197 -23.30 9.30 28.44
CA SER A 197 -22.42 9.57 29.59
C SER A 197 -21.19 8.65 29.66
N ARG A 198 -21.18 7.56 28.89
CA ARG A 198 -20.19 6.46 28.97
C ARG A 198 -20.09 5.81 30.35
N ARG A 199 -21.14 5.96 31.17
CA ARG A 199 -21.24 5.35 32.49
C ARG A 199 -21.89 3.97 32.39
N ILE A 200 -21.45 3.08 33.26
CA ILE A 200 -22.09 1.78 33.45
C ILE A 200 -23.36 2.00 34.27
N VAL A 201 -24.51 1.69 33.68
CA VAL A 201 -25.82 1.85 34.32
C VAL A 201 -26.25 0.58 35.05
N GLY A 202 -25.75 -0.58 34.64
CA GLY A 202 -26.00 -1.84 35.32
C GLY A 202 -25.04 -2.95 34.89
N TRP A 203 -24.86 -3.95 35.75
CA TRP A 203 -24.00 -5.09 35.49
C TRP A 203 -24.47 -6.32 36.29
N HIS A 204 -24.20 -7.51 35.77
CA HIS A 204 -24.49 -8.77 36.44
C HIS A 204 -23.43 -9.81 36.09
N ILE A 205 -22.98 -10.59 37.09
CA ILE A 205 -21.98 -11.66 36.89
C ILE A 205 -22.58 -13.03 37.24
N ASP A 206 -22.30 -14.03 36.42
CA ASP A 206 -22.78 -15.40 36.63
C ASP A 206 -21.75 -16.43 36.12
N LYS A 207 -21.81 -17.66 36.62
CA LYS A 207 -21.02 -18.80 36.13
C LYS A 207 -21.52 -19.31 34.77
N ARG A 208 -22.76 -19.00 34.38
CA ARG A 208 -23.36 -19.43 33.10
C ARG A 208 -23.87 -18.24 32.28
N MET A 209 -23.60 -18.26 30.97
CA MET A 209 -24.19 -17.30 30.02
C MET A 209 -25.66 -17.67 29.78
N THR A 210 -26.57 -16.91 30.37
CA THR A 210 -28.02 -17.09 30.18
C THR A 210 -28.67 -15.78 29.74
N THR A 211 -29.81 -15.86 29.04
CA THR A 211 -30.57 -14.66 28.63
C THR A 211 -31.00 -13.82 29.85
N GLY A 212 -31.31 -14.46 30.97
CA GLY A 212 -31.65 -13.79 32.22
C GLY A 212 -30.52 -12.93 32.81
N SER A 213 -29.25 -13.22 32.49
CA SER A 213 -28.11 -12.40 32.94
C SER A 213 -28.15 -10.98 32.37
N VAL A 214 -28.65 -10.81 31.14
CA VAL A 214 -28.79 -9.48 30.51
C VAL A 214 -29.97 -8.73 31.10
N SER A 215 -31.10 -9.41 31.32
CA SER A 215 -32.27 -8.79 31.96
C SER A 215 -31.97 -8.29 33.37
N LYS A 216 -31.19 -9.04 34.15
CA LYS A 216 -30.75 -8.62 35.50
C LYS A 216 -29.75 -7.46 35.49
N ALA A 217 -29.00 -7.27 34.41
CA ALA A 217 -28.10 -6.13 34.27
C ALA A 217 -28.81 -4.85 33.82
N MET A 218 -30.04 -4.97 33.29
CA MET A 218 -30.89 -3.85 32.86
C MET A 218 -31.88 -3.39 33.94
N MET A 219 -32.15 -4.24 34.94
CA MET A 219 -32.92 -3.93 36.15
C MET A 219 -32.04 -3.18 37.14
#